data_AF-A0A7G6ZBL2-F1
#
_entry.id   AF-A0A7G6ZBL2-F1
#
_cell.length_a   1.000
_cell.length_b   1.000
_cell.length_c   1.000
_cell.angle_alpha   90.00
_cell.angle_beta   90.00
_cell.angle_gamma   90.00
#
_symmetry.space_group_name_H-M   'P 1'
#
loop_
_entity.id
_entity.type
_entity.pdbx_description
1 polymer ?
#
loop_
_entity_poly.entity_id
_entity_poly.type
_entity_poly.pdbx_seq_one_letter_code
_entity_poly.pdbx_strand_id
1 'polypeptide(L)'
;MIARVTNTALFLSSADAFVGLLGEVRDDQWSEPGLGTWTLRSLAGHTARAILTVENYLLQEEPGDVTIATAEAYYTSAYLTFTDDAAVAARGVEAGEWLGEHPVAQVSAALARVIAAIESQPSNRIVSIGGMGIRLPEYLRTRVFELVVHTIDLSRASGIPHRLPEAAVEDAVKLAAAVATRRGSGVDVLLALTGRSALPEGFSVV
;
A
#
# COMPACT_ATOMS: atom_id res chain seq x y z
N MET A 1 -28.79 3.10 -8.51
CA MET A 1 -27.43 3.28 -9.06
C MET A 1 -26.50 3.35 -7.85
N ILE A 2 -25.75 2.29 -7.56
CA ILE A 2 -24.81 2.30 -6.42
C ILE A 2 -23.65 3.21 -6.82
N ALA A 3 -23.38 4.25 -6.03
CA ALA A 3 -22.24 5.14 -6.28
C ALA A 3 -20.96 4.31 -6.26
N ARG A 4 -20.14 4.41 -7.32
CA ARG A 4 -18.86 3.70 -7.40
C ARG A 4 -17.92 4.29 -6.34
N VAL A 5 -17.42 3.46 -5.43
CA VAL A 5 -16.43 3.86 -4.42
C VAL A 5 -15.18 4.36 -5.14
N THR A 6 -14.67 5.54 -4.76
CA THR A 6 -13.47 6.12 -5.37
C THR A 6 -12.20 5.58 -4.73
N ASN A 7 -11.08 5.61 -5.44
CA ASN A 7 -9.79 5.21 -4.88
C ASN A 7 -9.39 6.07 -3.68
N THR A 8 -9.81 7.35 -3.65
CA THR A 8 -9.66 8.21 -2.47
C THR A 8 -10.43 7.65 -1.28
N ALA A 9 -11.71 7.28 -1.44
CA ALA A 9 -12.49 6.71 -0.35
C ALA A 9 -11.91 5.36 0.14
N LEU A 10 -11.43 4.51 -0.78
CA LEU A 10 -10.74 3.26 -0.42
C LEU A 10 -9.44 3.53 0.34
N PHE A 11 -8.66 4.53 -0.08
CA PHE A 11 -7.41 4.92 0.58
C PHE A 11 -7.66 5.37 2.01
N LEU A 12 -8.61 6.30 2.22
CA LEU A 12 -8.92 6.82 3.56
C LEU A 12 -9.43 5.72 4.49
N SER A 13 -10.39 4.93 4.05
CA SER A 13 -10.95 3.84 4.87
C SER A 13 -9.94 2.71 5.16
N SER A 14 -9.01 2.44 4.25
CA SER A 14 -7.92 1.48 4.50
C SER A 14 -6.87 2.04 5.47
N ALA A 15 -6.57 3.33 5.38
CA ALA A 15 -5.65 4.00 6.30
C ALA A 15 -6.23 4.09 7.72
N ASP A 16 -7.54 4.35 7.86
CA ASP A 16 -8.23 4.33 9.15
C ASP A 16 -8.18 2.94 9.80
N ALA A 17 -8.43 1.88 9.02
CA ALA A 17 -8.33 0.50 9.50
C ALA A 17 -6.90 0.15 9.96
N PHE A 18 -5.89 0.59 9.21
CA PHE A 18 -4.48 0.45 9.59
C PHE A 18 -4.17 1.18 10.91
N VAL A 19 -4.55 2.45 11.06
CA VAL A 19 -4.37 3.22 12.30
C VAL A 19 -5.10 2.56 13.47
N GLY A 20 -6.30 2.04 13.25
CA GLY A 20 -7.07 1.29 14.23
C GLY A 20 -6.31 0.06 14.74
N LEU A 21 -5.73 -0.75 13.82
CA LEU A 21 -4.91 -1.91 14.19
C LEU A 21 -3.72 -1.47 15.06
N LEU A 22 -3.00 -0.42 14.67
CA LEU A 22 -1.86 0.08 15.46
C LEU A 22 -2.25 0.47 16.90
N GLY A 23 -3.48 0.95 17.10
CA GLY A 23 -4.02 1.28 18.42
C GLY A 23 -4.25 0.09 19.35
N GLU A 24 -4.28 -1.12 18.81
CA GLU A 24 -4.45 -2.37 19.57
C GLU A 24 -3.11 -3.09 19.82
N VAL A 25 -2.01 -2.63 19.19
CA VAL A 25 -0.66 -3.22 19.37
C VAL A 25 -0.12 -2.87 20.76
N ARG A 26 0.24 -3.90 21.53
CA ARG A 26 0.85 -3.72 22.85
C ARG A 26 2.34 -3.36 22.75
N ASP A 27 2.85 -2.69 23.77
CA ASP A 27 4.24 -2.22 23.81
C ASP A 27 5.27 -3.35 23.63
N ASP A 28 5.00 -4.54 24.19
CA ASP A 28 5.86 -5.73 24.08
C ASP A 28 5.90 -6.32 22.66
N GLN A 29 4.87 -6.08 21.84
CA GLN A 29 4.77 -6.67 20.50
C GLN A 29 5.60 -5.94 19.45
N TRP A 30 6.01 -4.70 19.68
CA TRP A 30 6.74 -3.92 18.67
C TRP A 30 8.08 -4.53 18.28
N SER A 31 8.73 -5.25 19.18
CA SER A 31 9.99 -5.97 18.95
C SER A 31 9.80 -7.40 18.43
N GLU A 32 8.58 -7.93 18.44
CA GLU A 32 8.28 -9.28 17.96
C GLU A 32 8.43 -9.39 16.43
N PRO A 33 8.61 -10.60 15.88
CA PRO A 33 8.66 -10.81 14.44
C PRO A 33 7.40 -10.29 13.71
N GLY A 34 7.62 -9.56 12.61
CA GLY A 34 6.56 -9.04 11.74
C GLY A 34 6.44 -9.82 10.44
N LEU A 35 7.37 -9.59 9.51
CA LEU A 35 7.40 -10.23 8.20
C LEU A 35 8.85 -10.37 7.70
N GLY A 36 9.27 -11.57 7.32
CA GLY A 36 10.63 -11.82 6.88
C GLY A 36 11.65 -11.40 7.95
N THR A 37 12.52 -10.45 7.63
CA THR A 37 13.52 -9.90 8.56
C THR A 37 12.99 -8.72 9.41
N TRP A 38 11.78 -8.24 9.16
CA TRP A 38 11.19 -7.13 9.89
C TRP A 38 10.58 -7.55 11.22
N THR A 39 10.74 -6.69 12.22
CA THR A 39 9.89 -6.69 13.41
C THR A 39 8.51 -6.12 13.08
N LEU A 40 7.55 -6.27 14.00
CA LEU A 40 6.24 -5.63 13.88
C LEU A 40 6.35 -4.12 13.70
N ARG A 41 7.31 -3.47 14.39
CA ARG A 41 7.60 -2.04 14.23
C ARG A 41 8.08 -1.68 12.83
N SER A 42 9.01 -2.45 12.26
CA SER A 42 9.49 -2.20 10.89
C SER A 42 8.40 -2.43 9.85
N LEU A 43 7.55 -3.44 10.03
CA LEU A 43 6.40 -3.69 9.16
C LEU A 43 5.35 -2.57 9.26
N ALA A 44 5.05 -2.09 10.48
CA ALA A 44 4.14 -0.96 10.68
C ALA A 44 4.70 0.33 10.06
N GLY A 45 6.00 0.57 10.22
CA GLY A 45 6.70 1.68 9.58
C GLY A 45 6.61 1.59 8.06
N HIS A 46 6.91 0.42 7.50
CA HIS A 46 6.78 0.15 6.07
C HIS A 46 5.35 0.44 5.57
N THR A 47 4.34 -0.07 6.28
CA THR A 47 2.92 0.16 5.96
C THR A 47 2.58 1.65 5.98
N ALA A 48 3.07 2.40 6.98
CA ALA A 48 2.88 3.85 7.09
C ALA A 48 3.47 4.62 5.90
N ARG A 49 4.47 4.07 5.19
CA ARG A 49 4.99 4.69 3.95
C ARG A 49 3.94 4.78 2.86
N ALA A 50 2.91 3.93 2.86
CA ALA A 50 1.79 4.07 1.93
C ALA A 50 1.04 5.41 2.11
N ILE A 51 1.06 5.98 3.32
CA ILE A 51 0.52 7.31 3.65
C ILE A 51 1.58 8.38 3.36
N LEU A 52 2.80 8.23 3.90
CA LEU A 52 3.86 9.25 3.82
C LEU A 52 4.27 9.58 2.38
N THR A 53 4.30 8.58 1.51
CA THR A 53 4.66 8.79 0.11
C THR A 53 3.61 9.59 -0.67
N VAL A 54 2.35 9.64 -0.22
CA VAL A 54 1.33 10.52 -0.80
C VAL A 54 1.64 11.97 -0.48
N GLU A 55 1.91 12.28 0.80
CA GLU A 55 2.31 13.62 1.23
C GLU A 55 3.55 14.08 0.46
N ASN A 56 4.61 13.28 0.49
CA ASN A 56 5.90 13.63 -0.10
C ASN A 56 5.80 13.93 -1.60
N TYR A 57 5.02 13.14 -2.35
CA TYR A 57 4.90 13.33 -3.79
C TYR A 57 3.90 14.41 -4.20
N LEU A 58 2.87 14.67 -3.39
CA LEU A 58 1.98 15.81 -3.64
C LEU A 58 2.68 17.15 -3.45
N LEU A 59 3.72 17.22 -2.62
CA LEU A 59 4.59 18.38 -2.44
C LEU A 59 5.58 18.61 -3.59
N GLN A 60 5.75 17.65 -4.50
CA GLN A 60 6.62 17.81 -5.67
C GLN A 60 5.91 18.55 -6.79
N GLU A 61 6.70 19.12 -7.70
CA GLU A 61 6.20 19.69 -8.95
C GLU A 61 5.43 18.64 -9.77
N GLU A 62 4.36 19.09 -10.42
CA GLU A 62 3.63 18.23 -11.36
C GLU A 62 4.54 17.86 -12.54
N PRO A 63 4.63 16.58 -12.93
CA PRO A 63 5.23 16.24 -14.20
C PRO A 63 4.29 16.68 -15.33
N GLY A 64 4.85 17.08 -16.47
CA GLY A 64 4.05 17.59 -17.60
C GLY A 64 3.12 16.55 -18.24
N ASP A 65 3.45 15.27 -18.15
CA ASP A 65 2.76 14.18 -18.84
C ASP A 65 2.47 12.98 -17.94
N VAL A 66 1.37 12.27 -18.24
CA VAL A 66 1.08 10.94 -17.67
C VAL A 66 1.87 9.90 -18.45
N THR A 67 2.90 9.32 -17.82
CA THR A 67 3.72 8.23 -18.40
C THR A 67 3.38 6.86 -17.81
N ILE A 68 2.67 6.82 -16.68
CA ILE A 68 2.10 5.61 -16.07
C ILE A 68 0.57 5.76 -16.03
N ALA A 69 -0.11 5.06 -16.94
CA ALA A 69 -1.54 5.26 -17.15
C ALA A 69 -2.44 4.66 -16.05
N THR A 70 -1.98 3.61 -15.36
CA THR A 70 -2.80 2.82 -14.42
C THR A 70 -1.95 2.26 -13.27
N ALA A 71 -2.60 1.88 -12.17
CA ALA A 71 -1.97 1.17 -11.05
C ALA A 71 -1.35 -0.17 -11.50
N GLU A 72 -1.96 -0.88 -12.44
CA GLU A 72 -1.37 -2.08 -13.04
C GLU A 72 -0.06 -1.74 -13.74
N ALA A 73 -0.05 -0.67 -14.56
CA ALA A 73 1.14 -0.22 -15.26
C ALA A 73 2.26 0.16 -14.28
N TYR A 74 1.92 0.77 -13.13
CA TYR A 74 2.88 1.04 -12.06
C TYR A 74 3.58 -0.24 -11.59
N TYR A 75 2.83 -1.29 -11.24
CA TYR A 75 3.41 -2.56 -10.76
C TYR A 75 4.14 -3.34 -11.86
N THR A 76 3.78 -3.20 -13.14
CA THR A 76 4.44 -3.92 -14.24
C THR A 76 5.65 -3.18 -14.84
N SER A 77 5.91 -1.92 -14.47
CA SER A 77 7.01 -1.13 -15.03
C SER A 77 7.83 -0.40 -13.96
N ALA A 78 7.24 0.64 -13.36
CA ALA A 78 7.90 1.51 -12.40
C ALA A 78 8.36 0.77 -11.14
N TYR A 79 7.50 -0.09 -10.58
CA TYR A 79 7.81 -0.85 -9.37
C TYR A 79 9.13 -1.62 -9.51
N LEU A 80 9.24 -2.46 -10.55
CA LEU A 80 10.41 -3.29 -10.83
C LEU A 80 11.71 -2.49 -11.03
N THR A 81 11.61 -1.22 -11.43
CA THR A 81 12.76 -0.35 -11.64
C THR A 81 13.27 0.27 -10.33
N PHE A 82 12.41 0.40 -9.32
CA PHE A 82 12.71 1.11 -8.07
C PHE A 82 12.68 0.23 -6.81
N THR A 83 12.42 -1.06 -6.96
CA THR A 83 12.38 -2.02 -5.85
C THR A 83 13.62 -2.91 -5.86
N ASP A 84 14.50 -2.63 -4.90
CA ASP A 84 15.54 -3.53 -4.43
C ASP A 84 15.16 -4.01 -3.02
N ASP A 85 15.17 -5.32 -2.79
CA ASP A 85 14.65 -5.93 -1.56
C ASP A 85 15.39 -5.43 -0.31
N ALA A 86 16.71 -5.28 -0.39
CA ALA A 86 17.52 -4.78 0.72
C ALA A 86 17.19 -3.31 1.02
N ALA A 87 17.03 -2.48 -0.01
CA ALA A 87 16.61 -1.09 0.13
C ALA A 87 15.15 -0.95 0.60
N VAL A 88 14.26 -1.88 0.25
CA VAL A 88 12.90 -1.94 0.80
C VAL A 88 12.97 -2.27 2.29
N ALA A 89 13.74 -3.30 2.66
CA ALA A 89 13.94 -3.72 4.04
C ALA A 89 14.49 -2.57 4.91
N ALA A 90 15.55 -1.91 4.46
CA ALA A 90 16.15 -0.78 5.16
C ALA A 90 15.17 0.39 5.36
N ARG A 91 14.41 0.76 4.32
CA ARG A 91 13.37 1.80 4.44
C ARG A 91 12.23 1.41 5.37
N GLY A 92 11.93 0.12 5.53
CA GLY A 92 10.98 -0.37 6.52
C GLY A 92 11.48 -0.16 7.95
N VAL A 93 12.77 -0.41 8.19
CA VAL A 93 13.41 -0.16 9.49
C VAL A 93 13.41 1.34 9.82
N GLU A 94 13.88 2.18 8.89
CA GLU A 94 13.89 3.65 9.03
C GLU A 94 12.48 4.19 9.31
N ALA A 95 11.48 3.73 8.57
CA ALA A 95 10.09 4.15 8.81
C ALA A 95 9.54 3.63 10.15
N GLY A 96 10.04 2.48 10.63
CA GLY A 96 9.71 1.95 11.96
C GLY A 96 10.30 2.79 13.10
N GLU A 97 11.50 3.33 12.90
CA GLU A 97 12.12 4.31 13.81
C GLU A 97 11.35 5.63 13.80
N TRP A 98 10.92 6.10 12.62
CA TRP A 98 10.09 7.30 12.47
C TRP A 98 8.77 7.27 13.26
N LEU A 99 8.21 6.08 13.53
CA LEU A 99 7.01 5.94 14.37
C LEU A 99 7.21 6.49 15.81
N GLY A 100 8.45 6.50 16.31
CA GLY A 100 8.79 7.00 17.64
C GLY A 100 8.09 6.25 18.79
N GLU A 101 7.95 6.94 19.91
CA GLU A 101 7.30 6.43 21.14
C GLU A 101 5.78 6.36 21.04
N HIS A 102 5.18 7.14 20.13
CA HIS A 102 3.72 7.21 19.97
C HIS A 102 3.29 6.91 18.53
N PRO A 103 3.42 5.65 18.05
CA PRO A 103 3.16 5.28 16.65
C PRO A 103 1.79 5.73 16.13
N VAL A 104 0.73 5.52 16.91
CA VAL A 104 -0.65 5.86 16.51
C VAL A 104 -0.80 7.37 16.30
N ALA A 105 -0.31 8.19 17.24
CA ALA A 105 -0.37 9.65 17.12
C ALA A 105 0.45 10.14 15.93
N GLN A 106 1.64 9.56 15.71
CA GLN A 106 2.53 9.90 14.62
C GLN A 106 1.90 9.62 13.24
N VAL A 107 1.33 8.43 13.05
CA VAL A 107 0.66 8.04 11.81
C VAL A 107 -0.64 8.84 11.61
N SER A 108 -1.42 9.07 12.67
CA SER A 108 -2.67 9.83 12.60
C SER A 108 -2.42 11.29 12.19
N ALA A 109 -1.35 11.91 12.71
CA ALA A 109 -0.95 13.25 12.32
C ALA A 109 -0.51 13.31 10.84
N ALA A 110 0.20 12.29 10.35
CA ALA A 110 0.56 12.21 8.93
C ALA A 110 -0.68 12.01 8.04
N LEU A 111 -1.61 11.14 8.43
CA LEU A 111 -2.86 10.91 7.71
C LEU A 111 -3.70 12.19 7.61
N ALA A 112 -3.81 12.97 8.68
CA ALA A 112 -4.51 14.25 8.66
C ALA A 112 -3.91 15.24 7.65
N ARG A 113 -2.58 15.31 7.54
CA ARG A 113 -1.91 16.16 6.54
C ARG A 113 -2.14 15.65 5.12
N VAL A 114 -2.11 14.33 4.90
CA VAL A 114 -2.40 13.71 3.60
C VAL A 114 -3.83 13.98 3.16
N ILE A 115 -4.82 13.89 4.07
CA ILE A 115 -6.22 14.21 3.77
C ILE A 115 -6.33 15.63 3.24
N ALA A 116 -5.81 16.61 3.98
CA ALA A 116 -5.82 18.00 3.55
C ALA A 116 -5.07 18.22 2.22
N ALA A 117 -3.94 17.54 2.04
CA ALA A 117 -3.17 17.61 0.81
C ALA A 117 -3.97 17.09 -0.39
N ILE A 118 -4.67 15.96 -0.27
CA ILE A 118 -5.53 15.39 -1.33
C ILE A 118 -6.71 16.32 -1.64
N GLU A 119 -7.38 16.84 -0.62
CA GLU A 119 -8.57 17.71 -0.78
C GLU A 119 -8.26 19.03 -1.51
N SER A 120 -7.03 19.52 -1.39
CA SER A 120 -6.58 20.74 -2.07
C SER A 120 -6.20 20.53 -3.55
N GLN A 121 -6.14 19.28 -4.03
CA GLN A 121 -5.71 19.01 -5.42
C GLN A 121 -6.85 19.14 -6.43
N PRO A 122 -6.56 19.57 -7.66
CA PRO A 122 -7.52 19.47 -8.74
C PRO A 122 -7.74 18.00 -9.15
N SER A 123 -8.92 17.70 -9.71
CA SER A 123 -9.31 16.32 -10.09
C SER A 123 -8.38 15.65 -11.13
N ASN A 124 -7.62 16.44 -11.88
CA ASN A 124 -6.68 15.98 -12.90
C ASN A 124 -5.22 15.89 -12.41
N ARG A 125 -4.94 16.12 -11.12
CA ARG A 125 -3.59 16.12 -10.53
C ARG A 125 -2.77 14.89 -10.94
N ILE A 126 -1.56 15.15 -11.42
CA ILE A 126 -0.54 14.14 -11.70
C ILE A 126 0.52 14.16 -10.60
N VAL A 127 0.95 12.98 -10.16
CA VAL A 127 1.97 12.75 -9.15
C VAL A 127 3.26 12.30 -9.84
N SER A 128 4.40 12.90 -9.44
CA SER A 128 5.73 12.52 -9.92
C SER A 128 6.29 11.36 -9.10
N ILE A 129 6.73 10.30 -9.77
CA ILE A 129 7.39 9.13 -9.17
C ILE A 129 8.64 8.82 -9.98
N GLY A 130 9.80 9.20 -9.46
CA GLY A 130 11.09 8.93 -10.11
C GLY A 130 11.16 9.50 -11.54
N GLY A 131 10.59 10.68 -11.77
CA GLY A 131 10.52 11.33 -13.08
C GLY A 131 9.38 10.85 -13.99
N MET A 132 8.59 9.86 -13.56
CA MET A 132 7.37 9.42 -14.25
C MET A 132 6.12 10.07 -13.66
N GLY A 133 5.07 10.23 -14.48
CA GLY A 133 3.80 10.83 -14.06
C GLY A 133 2.65 9.82 -14.00
N ILE A 134 1.91 9.82 -12.89
CA ILE A 134 0.70 9.01 -12.69
C ILE A 134 -0.45 9.88 -12.15
N ARG A 135 -1.68 9.68 -12.63
CA ARG A 135 -2.87 10.37 -12.08
C ARG A 135 -3.03 10.04 -10.59
N LEU A 136 -3.32 11.04 -9.75
CA LEU A 136 -3.47 10.84 -8.30
C LEU A 136 -4.43 9.68 -7.94
N PRO A 137 -5.62 9.52 -8.55
CA PRO A 137 -6.48 8.37 -8.25
C PRO A 137 -5.82 7.01 -8.50
N GLU A 138 -5.03 6.86 -9.56
CA GLU A 138 -4.32 5.61 -9.86
C GLU A 138 -3.15 5.39 -8.89
N TYR A 139 -2.45 6.47 -8.52
CA TYR A 139 -1.43 6.38 -7.48
C TYR A 139 -2.01 5.95 -6.13
N LEU A 140 -3.13 6.55 -5.70
CA LEU A 140 -3.82 6.16 -4.47
C LEU A 140 -4.25 4.69 -4.48
N ARG A 141 -4.64 4.14 -5.64
CA ARG A 141 -4.95 2.72 -5.78
C ARG A 141 -3.74 1.82 -5.48
N THR A 142 -2.53 2.22 -5.86
CA THR A 142 -1.31 1.50 -5.44
C THR A 142 -1.13 1.57 -3.92
N ARG A 143 -1.44 2.70 -3.29
CA ARG A 143 -1.28 2.86 -1.84
C ARG A 143 -2.34 2.07 -1.07
N VAL A 144 -3.56 1.96 -1.60
CA VAL A 144 -4.60 1.04 -1.10
C VAL A 144 -4.09 -0.39 -1.10
N PHE A 145 -3.46 -0.84 -2.19
CA PHE A 145 -2.89 -2.19 -2.27
C PHE A 145 -1.86 -2.44 -1.16
N GLU A 146 -0.89 -1.53 -0.98
CA GLU A 146 0.11 -1.63 0.09
C GLU A 146 -0.52 -1.65 1.49
N LEU A 147 -1.50 -0.76 1.74
CA LEU A 147 -2.21 -0.71 3.02
C LEU A 147 -2.95 -2.02 3.29
N VAL A 148 -3.66 -2.56 2.30
CA VAL A 148 -4.43 -3.80 2.44
C VAL A 148 -3.51 -4.97 2.73
N VAL A 149 -2.47 -5.19 1.90
CA VAL A 149 -1.55 -6.32 2.05
C VAL A 149 -0.86 -6.27 3.42
N HIS A 150 -0.24 -5.14 3.76
CA HIS A 150 0.58 -5.10 4.96
C HIS A 150 -0.21 -4.90 6.26
N THR A 151 -1.44 -4.40 6.22
CA THR A 151 -2.33 -4.47 7.38
C THR A 151 -2.79 -5.92 7.63
N ILE A 152 -2.96 -6.74 6.59
CA ILE A 152 -3.18 -8.18 6.75
C ILE A 152 -1.94 -8.86 7.35
N ASP A 153 -0.72 -8.50 6.89
CA ASP A 153 0.51 -9.03 7.47
C ASP A 153 0.66 -8.66 8.95
N LEU A 154 0.39 -7.39 9.31
CA LEU A 154 0.37 -6.93 10.70
C LEU A 154 -0.65 -7.71 11.53
N SER A 155 -1.84 -7.94 10.99
CA SER A 155 -2.90 -8.72 11.64
C SER A 155 -2.44 -10.15 11.94
N ARG A 156 -1.79 -10.80 10.98
CA ARG A 156 -1.24 -12.15 11.14
C ARG A 156 -0.11 -12.21 12.16
N ALA A 157 0.79 -11.22 12.15
CA ALA A 157 1.93 -11.18 13.05
C ALA A 157 1.55 -10.84 14.50
N SER A 158 0.56 -9.97 14.70
CA SER A 158 0.13 -9.48 16.02
C SER A 158 -1.03 -10.27 16.64
N GLY A 159 -1.80 -11.01 15.82
CA GLY A 159 -3.05 -11.65 16.22
C GLY A 159 -4.25 -10.70 16.32
N ILE A 160 -4.09 -9.43 15.94
CA ILE A 160 -5.14 -8.39 16.01
C ILE A 160 -5.92 -8.36 14.69
N PRO A 161 -7.26 -8.33 14.68
CA PRO A 161 -8.05 -8.29 13.44
C PRO A 161 -7.95 -6.94 12.71
N HIS A 162 -7.66 -6.94 11.40
CA HIS A 162 -7.41 -5.71 10.60
C HIS A 162 -8.61 -4.82 10.29
N ARG A 163 -9.85 -5.31 10.34
CA ARG A 163 -11.09 -4.53 10.05
C ARG A 163 -11.06 -3.74 8.72
N LEU A 164 -10.25 -4.17 7.74
CA LEU A 164 -10.18 -3.54 6.42
C LEU A 164 -11.55 -3.60 5.71
N PRO A 165 -11.93 -2.56 4.93
CA PRO A 165 -13.16 -2.59 4.14
C PRO A 165 -13.16 -3.72 3.11
N GLU A 166 -14.26 -4.45 2.97
CA GLU A 166 -14.39 -5.53 1.97
C GLU A 166 -14.10 -5.05 0.55
N ALA A 167 -14.55 -3.84 0.20
CA ALA A 167 -14.31 -3.24 -1.11
C ALA A 167 -12.82 -2.94 -1.38
N ALA A 168 -12.03 -2.65 -0.35
CA ALA A 168 -10.58 -2.44 -0.49
C ALA A 168 -9.85 -3.77 -0.71
N VAL A 169 -10.26 -4.82 0.01
CA VAL A 169 -9.75 -6.19 -0.21
C VAL A 169 -10.10 -6.67 -1.63
N GLU A 170 -11.33 -6.45 -2.08
CA GLU A 170 -11.77 -6.80 -3.43
C GLU A 170 -10.95 -6.08 -4.51
N ASP A 171 -10.71 -4.76 -4.37
CA ASP A 171 -9.90 -4.02 -5.34
C ASP A 171 -8.44 -4.48 -5.33
N ALA A 172 -7.86 -4.74 -4.16
CA ALA A 172 -6.50 -5.26 -4.05
C ALA A 172 -6.34 -6.62 -4.75
N VAL A 173 -7.30 -7.54 -4.57
CA VAL A 173 -7.32 -8.83 -5.28
C VAL A 173 -7.42 -8.64 -6.80
N LYS A 174 -8.30 -7.74 -7.27
CA LYS A 174 -8.42 -7.43 -8.70
C LYS A 174 -7.12 -6.88 -9.27
N LEU A 175 -6.45 -5.97 -8.55
CA LEU A 175 -5.18 -5.41 -8.96
C LEU A 175 -4.10 -6.50 -9.05
N ALA A 176 -3.94 -7.34 -8.01
CA ALA A 176 -2.98 -8.44 -8.04
C ALA A 176 -3.20 -9.40 -9.22
N ALA A 177 -4.45 -9.80 -9.46
CA ALA A 177 -4.80 -10.69 -10.57
C ALA A 177 -4.52 -10.03 -11.94
N ALA A 178 -4.80 -8.73 -12.08
CA ALA A 178 -4.50 -7.98 -13.30
C ALA A 178 -2.99 -7.84 -13.54
N VAL A 179 -2.21 -7.59 -12.50
CA VAL A 179 -0.73 -7.54 -12.56
C VAL A 179 -0.17 -8.92 -12.95
N ALA A 180 -0.61 -10.00 -12.30
CA ALA A 180 -0.21 -11.37 -12.66
C ALA A 180 -0.48 -11.68 -14.14
N THR A 181 -1.67 -11.31 -14.62
CA THR A 181 -2.08 -11.54 -16.01
C THR A 181 -1.18 -10.79 -16.98
N ARG A 182 -0.87 -9.51 -16.71
CA ARG A 182 0.04 -8.70 -17.53
C ARG A 182 1.49 -9.19 -17.49
N ARG A 183 1.90 -9.88 -16.42
CA ARG A 183 3.21 -10.54 -16.30
C ARG A 183 3.24 -11.95 -16.92
N GLY A 184 2.12 -12.43 -17.48
CA GLY A 184 2.06 -13.72 -18.18
C GLY A 184 1.61 -14.91 -17.32
N SER A 185 1.33 -14.71 -16.03
CA SER A 185 0.91 -15.77 -15.10
C SER A 185 -0.60 -15.91 -14.95
N GLY A 186 -1.38 -15.36 -15.89
CA GLY A 186 -2.84 -15.32 -15.80
C GLY A 186 -3.48 -16.71 -15.75
N VAL A 187 -2.93 -17.68 -16.50
CA VAL A 187 -3.41 -19.06 -16.49
C VAL A 187 -3.18 -19.70 -15.12
N ASP A 188 -1.99 -19.57 -14.53
CA ASP A 188 -1.65 -20.13 -13.23
C ASP A 188 -2.56 -19.56 -12.12
N VAL A 189 -2.76 -18.24 -12.12
CA VAL A 189 -3.66 -17.57 -11.17
C VAL A 189 -5.09 -18.05 -11.35
N LEU A 190 -5.58 -18.18 -12.58
CA LEU A 190 -6.95 -18.66 -12.82
C LEU A 190 -7.12 -20.12 -12.37
N LEU A 191 -6.15 -21.00 -12.64
CA LEU A 191 -6.18 -22.38 -12.16
C LEU A 191 -6.17 -22.43 -10.63
N ALA A 192 -5.38 -21.59 -9.96
CA ALA A 192 -5.33 -21.51 -8.51
C ALA A 192 -6.63 -21.01 -7.88
N LEU A 193 -7.16 -19.88 -8.35
CA LEU A 193 -8.42 -19.31 -7.83
C LEU A 193 -9.63 -20.22 -8.08
N THR A 194 -9.51 -21.19 -9.00
CA THR A 194 -10.58 -22.15 -9.31
C THR A 194 -10.32 -23.57 -8.83
N GLY A 195 -9.29 -23.78 -8.02
CA GLY A 195 -9.01 -25.06 -7.34
C GLY A 195 -8.45 -26.16 -8.26
N ARG A 196 -7.85 -25.80 -9.39
CA ARG A 196 -7.31 -26.75 -10.38
C ARG A 196 -5.82 -27.03 -10.21
N SER A 197 -5.06 -26.10 -9.63
CA SER A 197 -3.65 -26.27 -9.26
C SER A 197 -3.30 -25.31 -8.13
N ALA A 198 -2.21 -25.56 -7.41
CA ALA A 198 -1.63 -24.54 -6.53
C ALA A 198 -0.85 -23.50 -7.37
N LEU A 199 -0.61 -22.31 -6.82
CA LEU A 199 0.42 -21.41 -7.35
C LEU A 199 1.82 -22.00 -7.10
N PRO A 200 2.82 -21.69 -7.94
CA PRO A 200 4.20 -22.07 -7.68
C PRO A 200 4.70 -21.59 -6.32
N GLU A 201 5.61 -22.34 -5.70
CA GLU A 201 6.29 -21.89 -4.48
C GLU A 201 6.99 -20.55 -4.71
N GLY A 202 6.82 -19.61 -3.79
CA GLY A 202 7.38 -18.26 -3.90
C GLY A 202 6.70 -17.35 -4.92
N PHE A 203 5.53 -17.73 -5.47
CA PHE A 203 4.79 -16.86 -6.39
C PHE A 203 4.44 -15.52 -5.74
N SER A 204 4.85 -14.41 -6.39
CA SER A 204 4.48 -13.05 -6.01
C SER A 204 4.28 -12.17 -7.24
N VAL A 205 3.37 -11.19 -7.11
CA VAL A 205 3.15 -10.12 -8.09
C VAL A 205 3.75 -8.78 -7.65
N VAL A 206 4.31 -8.75 -6.44
CA VAL A 206 5.08 -7.66 -5.87
C VAL A 206 6.45 -8.16 -5.47
#